data_AF-A0A7K2NUK6-F1
#
_entry.id   AF-A0A7K2NUK6-F1
#
_cell.length_a   1.000
_cell.length_b   1.000
_cell.length_c   1.000
_cell.angle_alpha   90.00
_cell.angle_beta   90.00
_cell.angle_gamma   90.00
#
_symmetry.space_group_name_H-M   'P 1'
#
loop_
_entity.id
_entity.type
_entity.pdbx_description
1 polymer ?
#
loop_
_entity_poly.entity_id
_entity_poly.type
_entity_poly.pdbx_seq_one_letter_code
_entity_poly.pdbx_strand_id
1 'polypeptide(L)'
;MSRTYLELSQDDGSAHKFYEVTVQGQVVTVRYGRIGAAGQTQTSTFPTAQKAEAAAAKKIGEKVRKGYEAAVQGQRAPRAVTRRQVSSAPSTARAVAPVLWRFRTGSAAFGIHIDEDRCWVGNQAGDVYTLAHGGEVLARYQLPDGVKCLVADDFWIYAGCDDGRVYDLSSKLPFAAYDIAADVDIFWLDIHEGVLNVADRAGRLTVIDHEDEHQWSRGGRGEHAWMVRADDRAVYHGHSRGVTAHS
;
A
#
# COMPACT_ATOMS: atom_id res chain seq x y z
N MET A 1 29.24 14.51 -6.78
CA MET A 1 27.88 14.00 -6.49
C MET A 1 27.48 14.59 -5.15
N SER A 2 26.34 15.27 -5.07
CA SER A 2 25.78 15.79 -3.81
C SER A 2 24.45 15.09 -3.52
N ARG A 3 24.14 14.90 -2.24
CA ARG A 3 22.90 14.27 -1.77
C ARG A 3 22.38 15.04 -0.56
N THR A 4 21.10 15.38 -0.60
CA THR A 4 20.37 16.01 0.51
C THR A 4 19.18 15.12 0.86
N TYR A 5 19.09 14.70 2.12
CA TYR A 5 18.01 13.86 2.63
C TYR A 5 17.25 14.63 3.71
N LEU A 6 15.94 14.73 3.52
CA LEU A 6 15.03 15.44 4.41
C LEU A 6 13.91 14.52 4.88
N GLU A 7 13.41 14.75 6.09
CA GLU A 7 12.24 14.06 6.65
C GLU A 7 11.20 15.07 7.15
N LEU A 8 9.93 14.69 7.05
CA LEU A 8 8.80 15.36 7.69
C LEU A 8 8.04 14.31 8.50
N SER A 9 7.95 14.51 9.81
CA SER A 9 7.21 13.64 10.72
C SER A 9 6.38 14.50 11.68
N GLN A 10 5.06 14.33 11.66
CA GLN A 10 4.13 15.04 12.52
C GLN A 10 3.54 14.09 13.57
N ASP A 11 3.41 14.58 14.80
CA ASP A 11 2.97 13.78 15.96
C ASP A 11 1.50 13.33 15.85
N ASP A 12 0.68 14.10 15.13
CA ASP A 12 -0.73 13.80 14.87
C ASP A 12 -0.95 12.66 13.86
N GLY A 13 0.13 12.14 13.27
CA GLY A 13 0.04 11.10 12.27
C GLY A 13 0.03 11.62 10.82
N SER A 14 -0.29 12.87 10.56
CA SER A 14 -0.62 13.33 9.19
C SER A 14 0.53 13.21 8.18
N ALA A 15 1.80 13.33 8.63
CA ALA A 15 2.97 13.07 7.80
C ALA A 15 4.03 12.20 8.48
N HIS A 16 4.65 11.33 7.67
CA HIS A 16 5.84 10.55 8.04
C HIS A 16 6.60 10.15 6.76
N LYS A 17 7.15 11.17 6.10
CA LYS A 17 7.64 11.09 4.72
C LYS A 17 9.11 11.52 4.65
N PHE A 18 9.84 10.98 3.69
CA PHE A 18 11.17 11.43 3.33
C PHE A 18 11.17 12.07 1.94
N TYR A 19 12.15 12.94 1.72
CA TYR A 19 12.45 13.52 0.42
C TYR A 19 13.96 13.62 0.25
N GLU A 20 14.45 13.10 -0.85
CA GLU A 20 15.87 13.02 -1.16
C GLU A 20 16.12 13.63 -2.53
N VAL A 21 17.15 14.45 -2.61
CA VAL A 21 17.63 15.02 -3.87
C VAL A 21 19.10 14.68 -4.02
N THR A 22 19.44 14.05 -5.14
CA THR A 22 20.81 13.73 -5.53
C THR A 22 21.15 14.45 -6.83
N VAL A 23 22.32 15.09 -6.88
CA VAL A 23 22.85 15.75 -8.08
C VAL A 23 24.13 15.07 -8.53
N GLN A 24 24.15 14.63 -9.79
CA GLN A 24 25.30 14.02 -10.43
C GLN A 24 25.52 14.67 -11.81
N GLY A 25 26.39 15.68 -11.85
CA GLY A 25 26.65 16.46 -13.06
C GLY A 25 25.40 17.19 -13.51
N GLN A 26 24.88 16.82 -14.68
CA GLN A 26 23.68 17.39 -15.28
C GLN A 26 22.37 16.73 -14.82
N VAL A 27 22.47 15.65 -14.02
CA VAL A 27 21.31 14.83 -13.64
C VAL A 27 20.91 15.15 -12.21
N VAL A 28 19.62 15.40 -12.00
CA VAL A 28 18.98 15.46 -10.69
C VAL A 28 18.06 14.26 -10.53
N THR A 29 18.29 13.48 -9.49
CA THR A 29 17.43 12.38 -9.08
C THR A 29 16.74 12.75 -7.78
N VAL A 30 15.41 12.67 -7.78
CA VAL A 30 14.58 12.88 -6.60
C VAL A 30 14.00 11.54 -6.17
N ARG A 31 14.12 11.21 -4.88
CA ARG A 31 13.46 10.04 -4.28
C ARG A 31 12.58 10.47 -3.12
N TYR A 32 11.36 9.96 -3.04
CA TYR A 32 10.41 10.34 -2.00
C TYR A 32 9.45 9.21 -1.63
N GLY A 33 8.97 9.19 -0.39
CA GLY A 33 8.04 8.16 0.07
C GLY A 33 7.84 8.20 1.59
N ARG A 34 7.20 7.17 2.14
CA ARG A 34 7.13 6.95 3.59
C ARG A 34 8.52 6.59 4.12
N ILE A 35 8.87 7.07 5.32
CA ILE A 35 10.16 6.76 5.96
C ILE A 35 10.29 5.24 6.13
N GLY A 36 11.45 4.69 5.73
CA GLY A 36 11.74 3.26 5.72
C GLY A 36 11.29 2.49 4.47
N ALA A 37 10.43 3.08 3.62
CA ALA A 37 10.08 2.51 2.33
C ALA A 37 11.14 2.84 1.25
N ALA A 38 11.14 2.07 0.15
CA ALA A 38 12.01 2.36 -1.00
C ALA A 38 11.72 3.74 -1.62
N GLY A 39 10.43 4.10 -1.67
CA GLY A 39 9.93 5.33 -2.27
C GLY A 39 9.89 5.29 -3.80
N GLN A 40 9.42 6.38 -4.39
CA GLN A 40 9.40 6.62 -5.83
C GLN A 40 10.61 7.45 -6.24
N THR A 41 11.13 7.19 -7.43
CA THR A 41 12.30 7.90 -7.98
C THR A 41 11.92 8.60 -9.28
N GLN A 42 12.29 9.88 -9.39
CA GLN A 42 12.17 10.67 -10.61
C GLN A 42 13.52 11.25 -10.99
N THR A 43 13.92 11.09 -12.25
CA THR A 43 15.19 11.61 -12.76
C THR A 43 14.93 12.68 -13.82
N SER A 44 15.69 13.76 -13.76
CA SER A 44 15.63 14.86 -14.73
C SER A 44 17.04 15.27 -15.12
N THR A 45 17.26 15.51 -16.42
CA THR A 45 18.54 15.96 -16.96
C THR A 45 18.44 17.43 -17.36
N PHE A 46 19.48 18.19 -17.06
CA PHE A 46 19.56 19.63 -17.32
C PHE A 46 20.71 19.96 -18.27
N PRO A 47 20.63 21.08 -19.02
CA PRO A 47 21.67 21.43 -19.99
C PRO A 47 23.07 21.66 -19.39
N THR A 48 23.15 22.03 -18.11
CA THR A 48 24.43 22.29 -17.41
C THR A 48 24.35 21.84 -15.97
N ALA A 49 25.51 21.58 -15.36
CA ALA A 49 25.60 21.22 -13.94
C ALA A 49 25.05 22.34 -13.03
N GLN A 50 25.31 23.61 -13.36
CA GLN A 50 24.77 24.75 -12.61
C GLN A 50 23.24 24.79 -12.65
N LYS A 51 22.61 24.44 -13.78
CA LYS A 51 21.14 24.35 -13.87
C LYS A 51 20.59 23.19 -13.06
N ALA A 52 21.29 22.04 -13.02
CA ALA A 52 20.93 20.92 -12.18
C ALA A 52 20.99 21.28 -10.69
N GLU A 53 22.07 21.95 -10.26
CA GLU A 53 22.25 22.43 -8.88
C GLU A 53 21.17 23.45 -8.49
N ALA A 54 20.87 24.43 -9.35
CA ALA A 54 19.81 25.41 -9.11
C ALA A 54 18.42 24.76 -9.00
N ALA A 55 18.12 23.78 -9.86
CA ALA A 55 16.87 23.02 -9.81
C ALA A 55 16.77 22.19 -8.52
N ALA A 56 17.85 21.53 -8.11
CA ALA A 56 17.92 20.79 -6.85
C ALA A 56 17.70 21.71 -5.64
N ALA A 57 18.40 22.85 -5.59
CA ALA A 57 18.24 23.84 -4.52
C ALA A 57 16.80 24.37 -4.42
N LYS A 58 16.14 24.60 -5.57
CA LYS A 58 14.72 24.99 -5.62
C LYS A 58 13.83 23.91 -4.98
N LYS A 59 13.98 22.65 -5.38
CA LYS A 59 13.19 21.52 -4.83
C LYS A 59 13.40 21.34 -3.33
N ILE A 60 14.65 21.46 -2.87
CA ILE A 60 14.98 21.39 -1.43
C ILE A 60 14.31 22.54 -0.69
N GLY A 61 14.46 23.78 -1.15
CA GLY A 61 13.86 24.95 -0.50
C GLY A 61 12.33 24.91 -0.45
N GLU A 62 11.68 24.36 -1.47
CA GLU A 62 10.23 24.10 -1.45
C GLU A 62 9.81 23.11 -0.36
N LYS A 63 10.59 22.05 -0.13
CA LYS A 63 10.29 21.08 0.92
C LYS A 63 10.58 21.61 2.32
N VAL A 64 11.68 22.34 2.49
CA VAL A 64 12.00 23.01 3.77
C VAL A 64 10.89 23.99 4.16
N ARG A 65 10.35 24.78 3.21
CA ARG A 65 9.18 25.65 3.48
C ARG A 65 7.91 24.89 3.88
N LYS A 66 7.80 23.61 3.52
CA LYS A 66 6.71 22.70 3.93
C LYS A 66 7.02 21.97 5.24
N GLY A 67 8.08 22.36 5.96
CA GLY A 67 8.44 21.79 7.26
C GLY A 67 9.33 20.54 7.20
N TYR A 68 9.88 20.19 6.04
CA TYR A 68 10.87 19.11 5.97
C TYR A 68 12.20 19.57 6.59
N GLU A 69 12.79 18.73 7.41
CA GLU A 69 14.05 19.00 8.11
C GLU A 69 15.17 18.09 7.62
N ALA A 70 16.41 18.55 7.75
CA ALA A 70 17.57 17.72 7.44
C ALA A 70 17.63 16.52 8.40
N ALA A 71 17.79 15.33 7.83
CA ALA A 71 17.79 14.08 8.59
C ALA A 71 18.90 13.14 8.09
N VAL A 72 19.17 12.11 8.88
CA VAL A 72 20.06 11.01 8.48
C VAL A 72 19.19 9.79 8.18
N GLN A 73 19.27 9.30 6.95
CA GLN A 73 18.49 8.13 6.53
C GLN A 73 18.74 6.95 7.48
N GLY A 74 17.65 6.35 7.97
CA GLY A 74 17.69 5.19 8.85
C GLY A 74 17.80 5.51 10.34
N GLN A 75 17.98 6.77 10.74
CA GLN A 75 17.92 7.16 12.15
C GLN A 75 16.49 7.19 12.68
N ARG A 76 15.54 7.70 11.90
CA ARG A 76 14.12 7.67 12.26
C ARG A 76 13.53 6.32 11.87
N ALA A 77 12.89 5.67 12.84
CA ALA A 77 12.21 4.40 12.62
C ALA A 77 11.01 4.60 11.66
N PRO A 78 10.72 3.63 10.77
CA PRO A 78 9.48 3.62 10.02
C PRO A 78 8.29 3.53 10.96
N ARG A 79 7.11 3.94 10.46
CA ARG A 79 5.87 3.63 11.15
C ARG A 79 5.67 2.14 11.25
N ALA A 80 5.14 1.71 12.39
CA ALA A 80 4.74 0.34 12.59
C ALA A 80 3.59 0.03 11.63
N VAL A 81 3.80 -0.94 10.75
CA VAL A 81 2.76 -1.51 9.90
C VAL A 81 2.12 -2.67 10.64
N THR A 82 0.79 -2.69 10.71
CA THR A 82 0.12 -3.79 11.40
C THR A 82 0.06 -5.00 10.50
N ARG A 83 0.88 -6.00 10.83
CA ARG A 83 0.79 -7.33 10.22
C ARG A 83 -0.09 -8.23 11.07
N ARG A 84 -1.14 -8.78 10.46
CA ARG A 84 -2.02 -9.76 11.12
C ARG A 84 -1.19 -10.99 11.49
N GLN A 85 -0.99 -11.21 12.78
CA GLN A 85 -0.45 -12.47 13.27
C GLN A 85 -1.59 -13.47 13.35
N VAL A 86 -1.57 -14.48 12.49
CA VAL A 86 -2.54 -15.58 12.53
C VAL A 86 -1.83 -16.81 13.08
N SER A 87 -2.28 -17.29 14.23
CA SER A 87 -1.99 -18.67 14.64
C SER A 87 -3.02 -19.57 13.98
N SER A 88 -2.59 -20.40 13.03
CA SER A 88 -3.47 -21.41 12.45
C SER A 88 -3.52 -22.61 13.39
N ALA A 89 -4.72 -22.99 13.84
CA ALA A 89 -4.98 -24.30 14.41
C ALA A 89 -5.57 -25.21 13.32
N PRO A 90 -5.24 -26.52 13.29
CA PRO A 90 -5.91 -27.47 12.42
C PRO A 90 -7.42 -27.44 12.65
N SER A 91 -8.20 -27.51 11.57
CA SER A 91 -9.66 -27.65 11.69
C SER A 91 -9.99 -28.96 12.43
N THR A 92 -10.92 -28.89 13.37
CA THR A 92 -11.48 -30.06 14.08
C THR A 92 -12.75 -30.60 13.40
N ALA A 93 -13.13 -30.04 12.25
CA ALA A 93 -14.32 -30.47 11.51
C ALA A 93 -14.18 -31.91 11.02
N ARG A 94 -15.23 -32.72 11.24
CA ARG A 94 -15.24 -34.15 10.88
C ARG A 94 -15.45 -34.41 9.39
N ALA A 95 -16.08 -33.47 8.69
CA ALA A 95 -16.21 -33.47 7.24
C ALA A 95 -15.32 -32.35 6.68
N VAL A 96 -14.30 -32.73 5.92
CA VAL A 96 -13.41 -31.78 5.24
C VAL A 96 -13.62 -31.90 3.75
N ALA A 97 -13.77 -30.76 3.08
CA ALA A 97 -13.71 -30.73 1.62
C ALA A 97 -12.35 -31.30 1.16
N PRO A 98 -12.32 -32.10 0.08
CA PRO A 98 -11.07 -32.66 -0.42
C PRO A 98 -10.13 -31.53 -0.86
N VAL A 99 -8.85 -31.66 -0.50
CA VAL A 99 -7.81 -30.77 -1.01
C VAL A 99 -7.46 -31.21 -2.43
N LEU A 100 -7.73 -30.37 -3.41
CA LEU A 100 -7.41 -30.65 -4.82
C LEU A 100 -5.92 -30.43 -5.10
N TRP A 101 -5.37 -29.32 -4.61
CA TRP A 101 -3.96 -28.98 -4.74
C TRP A 101 -3.51 -28.05 -3.62
N ARG A 102 -2.18 -27.87 -3.50
CA ARG A 102 -1.56 -26.95 -2.56
C ARG A 102 -0.47 -26.16 -3.26
N PHE A 103 -0.48 -24.85 -3.06
CA PHE A 103 0.58 -23.96 -3.53
C PHE A 103 1.30 -23.35 -2.32
N ARG A 104 2.65 -23.32 -2.36
CA ARG A 104 3.48 -22.75 -1.30
C ARG A 104 3.99 -21.39 -1.75
N THR A 105 3.36 -20.32 -1.26
CA THR A 105 3.71 -18.92 -1.55
C THR A 105 5.03 -18.47 -0.94
N GLY A 106 5.58 -19.21 0.04
CA GLY A 106 6.87 -18.90 0.69
C GLY A 106 6.79 -17.91 1.86
N SER A 107 5.64 -17.24 2.06
CA SER A 107 5.37 -16.34 3.18
C SER A 107 3.87 -16.34 3.50
N ALA A 108 3.46 -15.74 4.63
CA ALA A 108 2.06 -15.66 5.01
C ALA A 108 1.24 -14.97 3.90
N ALA A 109 0.19 -15.63 3.44
CA ALA A 109 -0.67 -15.16 2.35
C ALA A 109 -2.01 -14.66 2.91
N PHE A 110 -2.34 -13.40 2.61
CA PHE A 110 -3.55 -12.73 3.10
C PHE A 110 -4.44 -12.23 1.97
N GLY A 111 -3.84 -11.69 0.91
CA GLY A 111 -4.57 -11.32 -0.30
C GLY A 111 -4.92 -12.57 -1.09
N ILE A 112 -6.21 -12.84 -1.26
CA ILE A 112 -6.73 -13.90 -2.13
C ILE A 112 -7.88 -13.30 -2.92
N HIS A 113 -7.85 -13.48 -4.23
CA HIS A 113 -8.96 -13.17 -5.12
C HIS A 113 -9.08 -14.29 -6.15
N ILE A 114 -10.28 -14.78 -6.44
CA ILE A 114 -10.50 -15.89 -7.36
C ILE A 114 -11.56 -15.43 -8.35
N ASP A 115 -11.20 -15.42 -9.63
CA ASP A 115 -12.10 -15.10 -10.75
C ASP A 115 -12.31 -16.35 -11.63
N GLU A 116 -13.06 -16.20 -12.72
CA GLU A 116 -13.33 -17.31 -13.65
C GLU A 116 -12.07 -17.82 -14.36
N ASP A 117 -11.08 -16.96 -14.58
CA ASP A 117 -9.87 -17.28 -15.32
C ASP A 117 -8.76 -17.86 -14.44
N ARG A 118 -8.61 -17.34 -13.22
CA ARG A 118 -7.41 -17.57 -12.39
C ARG A 118 -7.62 -17.32 -10.89
N CYS A 119 -6.72 -17.90 -10.12
CA CYS A 119 -6.58 -17.68 -8.68
C CYS A 119 -5.42 -16.72 -8.40
N TRP A 120 -5.68 -15.63 -7.69
CA TRP A 120 -4.65 -14.68 -7.25
C TRP A 120 -4.31 -14.89 -5.78
N VAL A 121 -3.02 -14.79 -5.46
CA VAL A 121 -2.54 -14.83 -4.08
C VAL A 121 -1.36 -13.89 -3.84
N GLY A 122 -1.50 -13.01 -2.84
CA GLY A 122 -0.48 -12.08 -2.38
C GLY A 122 0.05 -12.46 -1.00
N ASN A 123 1.36 -12.32 -0.78
CA ASN A 123 2.02 -12.69 0.47
C ASN A 123 2.76 -11.53 1.17
N GLN A 124 3.18 -11.73 2.42
CA GLN A 124 3.93 -10.74 3.21
C GLN A 124 5.38 -10.51 2.76
N ALA A 125 5.89 -11.28 1.80
CA ALA A 125 7.17 -10.99 1.16
C ALA A 125 7.01 -10.07 -0.07
N GLY A 126 5.78 -9.67 -0.39
CA GLY A 126 5.47 -8.81 -1.54
C GLY A 126 5.26 -9.58 -2.84
N ASP A 127 5.28 -10.91 -2.83
CA ASP A 127 4.95 -11.67 -4.03
C ASP A 127 3.44 -11.64 -4.28
N VAL A 128 3.08 -11.50 -5.55
CA VAL A 128 1.74 -11.80 -6.06
C VAL A 128 1.86 -12.88 -7.12
N TYR A 129 1.15 -13.99 -6.92
CA TYR A 129 1.06 -15.09 -7.89
C TYR A 129 -0.33 -15.09 -8.53
N THR A 130 -0.37 -15.36 -9.83
CA THR A 130 -1.58 -15.85 -10.48
C THR A 130 -1.39 -17.33 -10.79
N LEU A 131 -2.40 -18.12 -10.46
CA LEU A 131 -2.43 -19.56 -10.65
C LEU A 131 -3.63 -19.92 -11.52
N ALA A 132 -3.50 -20.93 -12.36
CA ALA A 132 -4.67 -21.57 -12.95
C ALA A 132 -5.50 -22.26 -11.85
N HIS A 133 -6.75 -22.58 -12.14
CA HIS A 133 -7.61 -23.35 -11.23
C HIS A 133 -7.06 -24.75 -10.89
N GLY A 134 -6.11 -25.27 -11.68
CA GLY A 134 -5.34 -26.50 -11.40
C GLY A 134 -4.14 -26.33 -10.46
N GLY A 135 -3.79 -25.08 -10.11
CA GLY A 135 -2.67 -24.75 -9.23
C GLY A 135 -1.35 -24.47 -9.96
N GLU A 136 -1.33 -24.51 -11.30
CA GLU A 136 -0.16 -24.13 -12.10
C GLU A 136 0.10 -22.63 -12.02
N VAL A 137 1.36 -22.21 -11.89
CA VAL A 137 1.72 -20.78 -11.88
C VAL A 137 1.60 -20.19 -13.28
N LEU A 138 0.78 -19.15 -13.44
CA LEU A 138 0.61 -18.39 -14.67
C LEU A 138 1.53 -17.19 -14.73
N ALA A 139 1.64 -16.44 -13.63
CA ALA A 139 2.55 -15.31 -13.50
C ALA A 139 2.97 -15.07 -12.04
N ARG A 140 4.04 -14.29 -11.88
CA ARG A 140 4.52 -13.79 -10.59
C ARG A 140 4.93 -12.32 -10.74
N TYR A 141 4.50 -11.51 -9.78
CA TYR A 141 4.90 -10.12 -9.61
C TYR A 141 5.53 -9.94 -8.23
N GLN A 142 6.39 -8.93 -8.11
CA GLN A 142 7.00 -8.53 -6.84
C GLN A 142 6.64 -7.07 -6.56
N LEU A 143 5.85 -6.85 -5.53
CA LEU A 143 5.59 -5.54 -4.96
C LEU A 143 6.69 -5.14 -3.97
N PRO A 144 6.85 -3.84 -3.66
CA PRO A 144 7.97 -3.37 -2.83
C PRO A 144 7.92 -3.79 -1.36
N ASP A 145 6.76 -4.19 -0.84
CA ASP A 145 6.57 -4.68 0.54
C ASP A 145 5.40 -5.68 0.58
N GLY A 146 5.07 -6.19 1.77
CA GLY A 146 4.09 -7.23 1.99
C GLY A 146 2.69 -6.88 1.46
N VAL A 147 2.09 -7.82 0.75
CA VAL A 147 0.72 -7.72 0.21
C VAL A 147 -0.29 -8.10 1.30
N LYS A 148 -1.22 -7.19 1.58
CA LYS A 148 -2.25 -7.34 2.63
C LYS A 148 -3.56 -7.90 2.10
N CYS A 149 -3.93 -7.47 0.91
CA CYS A 149 -5.24 -7.73 0.34
C CYS A 149 -5.15 -7.69 -1.19
N LEU A 150 -6.02 -8.45 -1.83
CA LEU A 150 -6.26 -8.42 -3.27
C LEU A 150 -7.77 -8.23 -3.45
N VAL A 151 -8.14 -7.21 -4.22
CA VAL A 151 -9.53 -6.84 -4.48
C VAL A 151 -9.71 -6.55 -5.96
N ALA A 152 -10.93 -6.72 -6.44
CA ALA A 152 -11.26 -6.49 -7.84
C ALA A 152 -12.45 -5.54 -7.95
N ASP A 153 -12.47 -4.77 -9.03
CA ASP A 153 -13.62 -3.99 -9.50
C ASP A 153 -13.77 -4.25 -11.00
N ASP A 154 -14.77 -5.04 -11.38
CA ASP A 154 -14.89 -5.60 -12.73
C ASP A 154 -13.58 -6.32 -13.15
N PHE A 155 -12.93 -5.87 -14.24
CA PHE A 155 -11.68 -6.46 -14.72
C PHE A 155 -10.42 -5.93 -14.03
N TRP A 156 -10.56 -4.89 -13.18
CA TRP A 156 -9.43 -4.29 -12.50
C TRP A 156 -9.06 -5.08 -11.24
N ILE A 157 -7.77 -5.30 -11.02
CA ILE A 157 -7.24 -5.94 -9.81
C ILE A 157 -6.30 -4.99 -9.08
N TYR A 158 -6.51 -4.87 -7.77
CA TYR A 158 -5.73 -4.02 -6.89
C TYR A 158 -5.13 -4.79 -5.73
N ALA A 159 -3.91 -4.39 -5.33
CA ALA A 159 -3.19 -4.94 -4.19
C ALA A 159 -2.82 -3.86 -3.18
N GLY A 160 -3.31 -3.99 -1.94
CA GLY A 160 -2.85 -3.16 -0.83
C GLY A 160 -1.49 -3.66 -0.30
N CYS A 161 -0.54 -2.74 -0.15
CA CYS A 161 0.85 -3.03 0.16
C CYS A 161 1.32 -2.30 1.43
N ASP A 162 2.19 -2.95 2.20
CA ASP A 162 2.74 -2.43 3.48
C ASP A 162 3.56 -1.14 3.33
N ASP A 163 3.98 -0.80 2.12
CA ASP A 163 4.63 0.47 1.81
C ASP A 163 3.65 1.66 1.79
N GLY A 164 2.36 1.39 2.00
CA GLY A 164 1.30 2.39 2.06
C GLY A 164 0.63 2.71 0.74
N ARG A 165 0.86 1.90 -0.30
CA ARG A 165 0.27 2.10 -1.62
C ARG A 165 -0.72 1.01 -1.96
N VAL A 166 -1.59 1.34 -2.91
CA VAL A 166 -2.41 0.36 -3.63
C VAL A 166 -1.91 0.28 -5.06
N TYR A 167 -1.56 -0.94 -5.48
CA TYR A 167 -1.02 -1.23 -6.80
C TYR A 167 -2.11 -1.79 -7.69
N ASP A 168 -2.25 -1.24 -8.88
CA ASP A 168 -3.02 -1.84 -9.98
C ASP A 168 -2.20 -2.96 -10.63
N LEU A 169 -2.79 -4.14 -10.76
CA LEU A 169 -2.20 -5.35 -11.33
C LEU A 169 -2.89 -5.81 -12.62
N SER A 170 -3.80 -5.00 -13.16
CA SER A 170 -4.65 -5.30 -14.32
C SER A 170 -3.86 -5.25 -15.63
N SER A 171 -2.74 -4.53 -15.62
CA SER A 171 -1.79 -4.47 -16.73
C SER A 171 -0.60 -5.42 -16.54
N LYS A 172 0.25 -5.54 -17.57
CA LYS A 172 1.44 -6.40 -17.54
C LYS A 172 2.43 -6.05 -16.43
N LEU A 173 2.51 -4.78 -16.03
CA LEU A 173 3.43 -4.32 -14.99
C LEU A 173 2.64 -3.61 -13.88
N PRO A 174 2.81 -4.03 -12.62
CA PRO A 174 2.20 -3.34 -11.49
C PRO A 174 2.62 -1.88 -11.43
N PHE A 175 1.67 -0.98 -11.16
CA PHE A 175 1.95 0.42 -10.89
C PHE A 175 1.14 0.90 -9.69
N ALA A 176 1.66 1.90 -8.97
CA ALA A 176 0.96 2.49 -7.84
C ALA A 176 -0.20 3.34 -8.35
N ALA A 177 -1.43 2.92 -8.05
CA ALA A 177 -2.65 3.65 -8.39
C ALA A 177 -3.04 4.64 -7.28
N TYR A 178 -2.83 4.28 -6.01
CA TYR A 178 -3.16 5.14 -4.87
C TYR A 178 -1.98 5.23 -3.88
N ASP A 179 -1.76 6.43 -3.32
CA ASP A 179 -0.84 6.67 -2.18
C ASP A 179 -1.69 6.99 -0.95
N ILE A 180 -1.82 6.02 -0.05
CA ILE A 180 -2.67 6.16 1.12
C ILE A 180 -2.06 7.17 2.09
N ALA A 181 -2.88 7.97 2.77
CA ALA A 181 -2.42 8.92 3.78
C ALA A 181 -1.53 8.23 4.83
N ALA A 182 -0.48 8.93 5.28
CA ALA A 182 0.56 8.30 6.10
C ALA A 182 0.04 7.78 7.45
N ASP A 183 -1.00 8.43 7.99
CA ASP A 183 -1.69 8.04 9.23
C ASP A 183 -2.64 6.86 9.06
N VAL A 184 -2.90 6.42 7.83
CA VAL A 184 -3.73 5.26 7.53
C VAL A 184 -2.84 4.04 7.29
N ASP A 185 -3.03 3.04 8.15
CA ASP A 185 -2.40 1.73 8.08
C ASP A 185 -3.34 0.76 7.37
N ILE A 186 -2.90 0.19 6.25
CA ILE A 186 -3.72 -0.71 5.44
C ILE A 186 -3.88 -2.03 6.20
N PHE A 187 -5.06 -2.25 6.78
CA PHE A 187 -5.40 -3.50 7.45
C PHE A 187 -6.30 -4.37 6.57
N TRP A 188 -7.26 -3.77 5.88
CA TRP A 188 -8.07 -4.39 4.82
C TRP A 188 -8.47 -3.36 3.76
N LEU A 189 -8.73 -3.81 2.53
CA LEU A 189 -9.29 -2.98 1.47
C LEU A 189 -10.53 -3.61 0.84
N ASP A 190 -11.37 -2.75 0.29
CA ASP A 190 -12.34 -3.08 -0.75
C ASP A 190 -12.41 -1.95 -1.78
N ILE A 191 -12.93 -2.24 -2.95
CA ILE A 191 -13.17 -1.26 -4.01
C ILE A 191 -14.53 -1.54 -4.65
N HIS A 192 -15.27 -0.49 -4.97
CA HIS A 192 -16.55 -0.57 -5.66
C HIS A 192 -16.73 0.67 -6.52
N GLU A 193 -16.92 0.50 -7.83
CA GLU A 193 -17.10 1.60 -8.79
C GLU A 193 -15.98 2.67 -8.69
N GLY A 194 -14.73 2.21 -8.58
CA GLY A 194 -13.54 3.06 -8.46
C GLY A 194 -13.36 3.75 -7.09
N VAL A 195 -14.26 3.52 -6.13
CA VAL A 195 -14.18 4.08 -4.77
C VAL A 195 -13.47 3.10 -3.84
N LEU A 196 -12.32 3.53 -3.32
CA LEU A 196 -11.44 2.74 -2.48
C LEU A 196 -11.84 2.87 -1.01
N ASN A 197 -12.04 1.74 -0.34
CA ASN A 197 -12.41 1.67 1.06
C ASN A 197 -11.28 0.99 1.84
N VAL A 198 -10.69 1.72 2.79
CA VAL A 198 -9.58 1.24 3.61
C VAL A 198 -10.01 1.15 5.05
N ALA A 199 -9.91 -0.04 5.61
CA ALA A 199 -10.07 -0.28 7.04
C ALA A 199 -8.69 -0.39 7.70
N ASP A 200 -8.53 0.21 8.88
CA ASP A 200 -7.29 0.17 9.64
C ASP A 200 -7.40 -0.60 10.96
N ARG A 201 -6.26 -0.77 11.64
CA ARG A 201 -6.19 -1.46 12.94
C ARG A 201 -6.96 -0.71 14.04
N ALA A 202 -7.09 0.62 13.98
CA ALA A 202 -7.86 1.37 14.95
C ALA A 202 -9.38 1.20 14.75
N GLY A 203 -9.79 0.45 13.72
CA GLY A 203 -11.19 0.27 13.36
C GLY A 203 -11.75 1.44 12.56
N ARG A 204 -10.91 2.37 12.10
CA ARG A 204 -11.33 3.50 11.28
C ARG A 204 -11.54 3.03 9.84
N LEU A 205 -12.56 3.60 9.22
CA LEU A 205 -12.84 3.50 7.79
C LEU A 205 -12.42 4.79 7.11
N THR A 206 -11.59 4.69 6.09
CA THR A 206 -11.20 5.77 5.19
C THR A 206 -11.70 5.44 3.79
N VAL A 207 -12.40 6.39 3.17
CA VAL A 207 -12.92 6.25 1.80
C VAL A 207 -12.20 7.25 0.92
N ILE A 208 -11.73 6.80 -0.23
CA ILE A 208 -10.89 7.56 -1.16
C ILE A 208 -11.47 7.41 -2.57
N ASP A 209 -11.77 8.53 -3.23
CA ASP A 209 -12.21 8.53 -4.62
C ASP A 209 -11.04 8.32 -5.59
N HIS A 210 -11.35 8.01 -6.85
CA HIS A 210 -10.36 7.78 -7.91
C HIS A 210 -9.58 9.06 -8.31
N GLU A 211 -10.03 10.25 -7.90
CA GLU A 211 -9.34 11.52 -8.15
C GLU A 211 -8.39 11.91 -7.00
N ASP A 212 -8.37 11.15 -5.89
CA ASP A 212 -7.66 11.46 -4.63
C ASP A 212 -8.06 12.84 -4.06
N GLU A 213 -9.23 13.34 -4.43
CA GLU A 213 -9.73 14.67 -4.05
C GLU A 213 -10.56 14.61 -2.77
N HIS A 214 -11.19 13.48 -2.47
CA HIS A 214 -12.07 13.33 -1.31
C HIS A 214 -11.68 12.12 -0.47
N GLN A 215 -10.96 12.40 0.61
CA GLN A 215 -10.73 11.44 1.69
C GLN A 215 -11.60 11.83 2.89
N TRP A 216 -12.62 11.04 3.19
CA TRP A 216 -13.24 11.12 4.50
C TRP A 216 -12.85 9.92 5.34
N SER A 217 -12.73 10.15 6.64
CA SER A 217 -12.45 9.10 7.61
C SER A 217 -13.48 9.15 8.72
N ARG A 218 -13.94 7.97 9.15
CA ARG A 218 -14.86 7.83 10.27
C ARG A 218 -14.31 6.81 11.25
N GLY A 219 -14.25 7.21 12.52
CA GLY A 219 -13.84 6.31 13.59
C GLY A 219 -14.84 5.17 13.74
N GLY A 220 -14.32 3.95 13.82
CA GLY A 220 -15.11 2.80 14.22
C GLY A 220 -15.48 2.83 15.70
N ARG A 221 -16.47 2.03 16.09
CA ARG A 221 -16.85 1.86 17.50
C ARG A 221 -15.95 0.87 18.25
N GLY A 222 -15.13 0.11 17.53
CA GLY A 222 -14.19 -0.88 18.04
C GLY A 222 -12.87 -0.83 17.29
N GLU A 223 -12.01 -1.82 17.49
CA GLU A 223 -10.66 -1.90 16.94
C GLU A 223 -10.57 -3.07 15.94
N HIS A 224 -9.45 -3.16 15.23
CA HIS A 224 -9.12 -4.23 14.29
C HIS A 224 -10.21 -4.44 13.24
N ALA A 225 -10.39 -3.47 12.33
CA ALA A 225 -11.39 -3.61 11.27
C ALA A 225 -10.97 -4.67 10.23
N TRP A 226 -11.27 -5.93 10.53
CA TRP A 226 -10.70 -7.14 9.94
C TRP A 226 -11.23 -7.47 8.54
N MET A 227 -12.26 -6.77 8.09
CA MET A 227 -12.77 -6.82 6.73
C MET A 227 -13.58 -5.56 6.46
N VAL A 228 -13.43 -4.98 5.27
CA VAL A 228 -14.35 -4.00 4.70
C VAL A 228 -14.91 -4.57 3.40
N ARG A 229 -16.19 -4.29 3.13
CA ARG A 229 -16.91 -4.58 1.89
C ARG A 229 -17.79 -3.40 1.50
N ALA A 230 -17.93 -3.09 0.23
CA ALA A 230 -18.81 -2.05 -0.27
C ALA A 230 -19.75 -2.60 -1.36
N ASP A 231 -20.94 -2.01 -1.44
CA ASP A 231 -21.88 -2.19 -2.54
C ASP A 231 -22.58 -0.85 -2.84
N ASP A 232 -23.58 -0.88 -3.74
CA ASP A 232 -24.36 0.30 -4.13
C ASP A 232 -25.11 0.99 -2.98
N ARG A 233 -25.23 0.34 -1.81
CA ARG A 233 -26.05 0.79 -0.69
C ARG A 233 -25.23 1.34 0.46
N ALA A 234 -24.11 0.68 0.78
CA ALA A 234 -23.32 1.04 1.95
C ALA A 234 -21.90 0.46 1.90
N VAL A 235 -21.07 0.99 2.80
CA VAL A 235 -19.81 0.40 3.19
C VAL A 235 -20.00 -0.34 4.52
N TYR A 236 -19.66 -1.62 4.52
CA TYR A 236 -19.74 -2.53 5.66
C TYR A 236 -18.33 -2.83 6.15
N HIS A 237 -18.08 -2.72 7.45
CA HIS A 237 -16.83 -3.25 7.98
C HIS A 237 -17.03 -3.98 9.31
N GLY A 238 -16.32 -5.10 9.44
CA GLY A 238 -16.25 -5.89 10.66
C GLY A 238 -15.12 -5.41 11.55
N HIS A 239 -15.38 -5.19 12.83
CA HIS A 239 -14.41 -4.79 13.86
C HIS A 239 -14.63 -5.62 15.14
N SER A 240 -13.84 -5.37 16.18
CA SER A 240 -13.88 -6.13 17.45
C SER A 240 -15.21 -6.09 18.22
N ARG A 241 -16.17 -5.27 17.78
CA ARG A 241 -17.50 -5.13 18.40
C ARG A 241 -18.65 -5.57 17.48
N GLY A 242 -18.34 -6.21 16.35
CA GLY A 242 -19.34 -6.67 15.39
C GLY A 242 -19.16 -6.04 14.01
N VAL A 243 -20.26 -5.87 13.28
CA VAL A 243 -20.29 -5.31 11.94
C VAL A 243 -21.02 -3.97 11.96
N THR A 244 -20.44 -2.93 11.37
CA THR A 244 -21.08 -1.62 11.18
C THR A 244 -21.31 -1.38 9.68
N ALA A 245 -22.44 -0.77 9.33
CA ALA A 245 -22.74 -0.29 7.99
C ALA A 245 -22.77 1.25 7.97
N HIS A 246 -22.24 1.84 6.92
CA HIS A 246 -22.21 3.27 6.66
C HIS A 246 -22.82 3.54 5.28
N SER A 247 -23.97 4.20 5.26
CA SER A 247 -24.60 4.77 4.06
C SER A 247 -24.09 6.18 3.79
#